data_AF-A0A8T0QT37-F1
#
_entry.id   AF-A0A8T0QT37-F1
#
_cell.length_a   1.000
_cell.length_b   1.000
_cell.length_c   1.000
_cell.angle_alpha   90.00
_cell.angle_beta   90.00
_cell.angle_gamma   90.00
#
_symmetry.space_group_name_H-M   'P 1'
#
loop_
_entity.id
_entity.type
_entity.pdbx_description
1 polymer ?
#
loop_
_entity_poly.entity_id
_entity_poly.type
_entity_poly.pdbx_seq_one_letter_code
_entity_poly.pdbx_strand_id
1 'polypeptide(L)'
;MASPAARTAVPPALLALAALVLVLVPAAAAAACSAADRDALLSIRAALTEARLGVFSSWAGTDCCAGWYGVGCDPTDGRVADLSLRGEAEDAVMAPAGRPASGVMSG
;
A
#
# COMPACT_ATOMS: atom_id res chain seq x y z
N MET A 1 -58.74 -21.94 -16.05
CA MET A 1 -57.45 -22.66 -15.95
C MET A 1 -56.35 -21.63 -15.86
N ALA A 2 -56.00 -21.20 -14.65
CA ALA A 2 -54.92 -20.25 -14.38
C ALA A 2 -53.89 -20.98 -13.51
N SER A 3 -52.67 -21.12 -14.02
CA SER A 3 -51.56 -21.74 -13.29
C SER A 3 -51.20 -20.91 -12.05
N PRO A 4 -50.90 -21.55 -10.90
CA PRO A 4 -50.35 -20.82 -9.78
C PRO A 4 -48.89 -20.47 -10.11
N ALA A 5 -48.60 -19.17 -10.15
CA ALA A 5 -47.22 -18.68 -10.14
C ALA A 5 -46.60 -19.15 -8.81
N ALA A 6 -45.71 -20.14 -8.90
CA ALA A 6 -44.95 -20.63 -7.77
C ALA A 6 -44.17 -19.44 -7.20
N ARG A 7 -44.61 -18.94 -6.04
CA ARG A 7 -43.86 -17.97 -5.25
C ARG A 7 -42.63 -18.72 -4.76
N THR A 8 -41.50 -18.52 -5.43
CA THR A 8 -40.21 -19.03 -4.98
C THR A 8 -39.90 -18.39 -3.63
N ALA A 9 -40.16 -19.13 -2.55
CA ALA A 9 -39.77 -18.72 -1.22
C ALA A 9 -38.24 -18.74 -1.18
N VAL A 10 -37.61 -17.57 -1.15
CA VAL A 10 -36.17 -17.47 -1.02
C VAL A 10 -35.80 -17.96 0.38
N PRO A 11 -35.02 -19.04 0.52
CA PRO A 11 -34.65 -19.55 1.83
C PRO A 11 -33.91 -18.49 2.66
N PRO A 12 -34.13 -18.43 3.98
CA PRO A 12 -33.48 -17.46 4.86
C PRO A 12 -31.95 -17.55 4.82
N ALA A 13 -31.41 -18.73 4.49
CA ALA A 13 -29.98 -18.93 4.26
C ALA A 13 -29.45 -18.13 3.05
N LEU A 14 -30.20 -17.99 1.96
CA LEU A 14 -29.80 -17.17 0.80
C LEU A 14 -29.86 -15.67 1.13
N LEU A 15 -30.83 -15.23 1.94
CA LEU A 15 -30.89 -13.85 2.43
C LEU A 15 -29.72 -13.54 3.37
N ALA A 16 -29.37 -14.46 4.27
CA ALA A 16 -28.21 -14.31 5.15
C ALA A 16 -26.88 -14.29 4.38
N LEU A 17 -26.72 -15.15 3.38
CA LEU A 17 -25.56 -15.14 2.47
C LEU A 17 -25.47 -13.84 1.68
N ALA A 18 -26.58 -13.35 1.12
CA ALA A 18 -26.62 -12.08 0.39
C ALA A 18 -26.25 -10.90 1.30
N ALA A 19 -26.76 -10.87 2.53
CA ALA A 19 -26.39 -9.85 3.53
C ALA A 19 -24.92 -9.93 3.92
N LEU A 20 -24.37 -11.14 4.12
CA LEU A 20 -22.95 -11.35 4.42
C LEU A 20 -22.05 -10.84 3.28
N VAL A 21 -22.41 -11.14 2.03
CA VAL A 21 -21.68 -10.64 0.85
C VAL A 21 -21.78 -9.12 0.74
N LEU A 22 -22.96 -8.53 0.98
CA LEU A 22 -23.15 -7.08 0.94
C LEU A 22 -22.28 -6.33 1.98
N VAL A 23 -21.98 -6.97 3.11
CA VAL A 23 -21.15 -6.41 4.19
C VAL A 23 -19.65 -6.65 3.99
N LEU A 24 -19.23 -7.84 3.52
CA LEU A 24 -17.80 -8.17 3.37
C LEU A 24 -17.14 -7.52 2.15
N VAL A 25 -17.86 -7.36 1.04
CA VAL A 25 -17.31 -6.81 -0.21
C VAL A 25 -16.79 -5.37 -0.07
N PRO A 26 -17.52 -4.41 0.53
CA PRO A 26 -17.02 -3.04 0.64
C PRO A 26 -15.82 -2.92 1.60
N ALA A 27 -15.75 -3.75 2.64
CA ALA A 27 -14.62 -3.75 3.58
C ALA A 27 -13.31 -4.23 2.91
N ALA A 28 -13.40 -5.18 1.98
CA ALA A 28 -12.24 -5.61 1.19
C ALA A 28 -11.83 -4.58 0.13
N ALA A 29 -12.81 -3.87 -0.47
CA ALA A 29 -12.54 -2.84 -1.47
C ALA A 29 -11.88 -1.59 -0.88
N ALA A 30 -12.15 -1.26 0.39
CA ALA A 30 -11.50 -0.16 1.10
C ALA A 30 -10.05 -0.47 1.54
N ALA A 31 -9.60 -1.72 1.45
CA ALA A 31 -8.19 -2.07 1.66
C ALA A 31 -7.41 -2.22 0.34
N ALA A 32 -8.12 -2.24 -0.79
CA ALA A 32 -7.54 -2.44 -2.10
C ALA A 32 -7.12 -1.09 -2.69
N CYS A 33 -5.92 -1.06 -3.26
CA CYS A 33 -5.42 0.13 -3.95
C CYS A 33 -6.37 0.51 -5.09
N SER A 34 -6.79 1.77 -5.17
CA SER A 34 -7.55 2.21 -6.33
C SER A 34 -6.67 2.08 -7.60
N ALA A 35 -7.28 1.76 -8.74
CA ALA A 35 -6.52 1.58 -9.98
C ALA A 35 -5.73 2.85 -10.36
N ALA A 36 -6.30 4.03 -10.07
CA ALA A 36 -5.64 5.31 -10.27
C ALA A 36 -4.41 5.48 -9.36
N ASP A 37 -4.52 5.15 -8.08
CA ASP A 37 -3.42 5.27 -7.12
C ASP A 37 -2.29 4.29 -7.46
N ARG A 38 -2.64 3.06 -7.84
CA ARG A 38 -1.68 2.05 -8.28
C ARG A 38 -0.90 2.52 -9.51
N ASP A 39 -1.60 3.01 -10.53
CA ASP A 39 -0.97 3.43 -11.78
C ASP A 39 -0.09 4.69 -11.54
N ALA A 40 -0.53 5.61 -10.68
CA ALA A 40 0.27 6.75 -10.25
C ALA A 40 1.57 6.32 -9.55
N LEU A 41 1.50 5.39 -8.60
CA LEU A 41 2.68 4.85 -7.92
C LEU A 41 3.61 4.11 -8.89
N LEU A 42 3.09 3.30 -9.81
CA LEU A 42 3.92 2.66 -10.83
C LEU A 42 4.59 3.66 -11.77
N SER A 43 3.93 4.79 -12.06
CA SER A 43 4.54 5.88 -12.84
C SER A 43 5.70 6.55 -12.07
N ILE A 44 5.55 6.74 -10.76
CA ILE A 44 6.62 7.26 -9.89
C ILE A 44 7.82 6.31 -9.87
N ARG A 45 7.56 5.00 -9.72
CA ARG A 45 8.59 3.97 -9.80
C ARG A 45 9.32 3.99 -11.15
N ALA A 46 8.61 4.17 -12.25
CA ALA A 46 9.22 4.22 -13.58
C ALA A 46 10.02 5.51 -13.81
N ALA A 47 9.59 6.62 -13.21
CA ALA A 47 10.27 7.92 -13.30
C ALA A 47 11.54 7.99 -12.43
N LEU A 48 11.58 7.25 -11.32
CA LEU A 48 12.71 7.26 -10.39
C LEU A 48 13.65 6.10 -10.67
N THR A 49 14.89 6.41 -11.07
CA THR A 49 15.93 5.40 -11.27
C THR A 49 16.55 5.03 -9.92
N GLU A 50 16.05 3.97 -9.30
CA GLU A 50 16.53 3.46 -8.02
C GLU A 50 16.95 1.99 -8.18
N ALA A 51 18.24 1.72 -7.99
CA ALA A 51 18.83 0.40 -8.22
C ALA A 51 19.70 -0.10 -7.05
N ARG A 52 19.85 0.67 -5.98
CA ARG A 52 20.82 0.40 -4.91
C ARG A 52 20.18 -0.06 -3.60
N LEU A 53 19.07 0.56 -3.22
CA LEU A 53 18.38 0.37 -1.95
C LEU A 53 17.15 -0.54 -2.11
N GLY A 54 16.64 -0.70 -3.34
CA GLY A 54 15.50 -1.58 -3.61
C GLY A 54 14.20 -1.08 -2.99
N VAL A 55 14.02 0.24 -2.91
CA VAL A 55 12.85 0.92 -2.32
C VAL A 55 11.57 0.48 -3.00
N PHE A 56 11.63 0.24 -4.31
CA PHE A 56 10.49 -0.22 -5.12
C PHE A 56 10.35 -1.74 -5.22
N SER A 57 11.15 -2.52 -4.50
CA SER A 57 11.13 -3.99 -4.59
C SER A 57 9.78 -4.61 -4.20
N SER A 58 9.10 -3.99 -3.24
CA SER A 58 7.79 -4.41 -2.75
C SER A 58 6.62 -3.89 -3.57
N TRP A 59 6.86 -2.99 -4.54
CA TRP A 59 5.81 -2.35 -5.34
C TRP A 59 5.38 -3.28 -6.49
N ALA A 60 4.69 -4.35 -6.11
CA ALA A 60 4.18 -5.39 -6.99
C ALA A 60 2.76 -5.81 -6.57
N GLY A 61 1.96 -6.21 -7.56
CA GLY A 61 0.58 -6.67 -7.32
C GLY A 61 -0.46 -5.56 -7.34
N THR A 62 -1.63 -5.83 -6.74
CA THR A 62 -2.81 -4.96 -6.79
C THR A 62 -3.05 -4.18 -5.51
N ASP A 63 -2.50 -4.62 -4.37
CA ASP A 63 -2.77 -4.03 -3.05
C ASP A 63 -1.59 -3.21 -2.54
N CYS A 64 -1.51 -1.95 -2.99
CA CYS A 64 -0.48 -1.01 -2.53
C CYS A 64 -0.51 -0.75 -1.01
N CYS A 65 -1.69 -0.81 -0.39
CA CYS A 65 -1.87 -0.57 1.05
C CYS A 65 -1.47 -1.76 1.94
N ALA A 66 -1.27 -2.95 1.35
CA ALA A 66 -1.09 -4.20 2.08
C ALA A 66 0.30 -4.82 1.93
N GLY A 67 1.33 -3.99 1.68
CA GLY A 67 2.70 -4.50 1.63
C GLY A 67 3.71 -3.68 0.84
N TRP A 68 3.31 -2.56 0.23
CA TRP A 68 4.27 -1.71 -0.47
C TRP A 68 5.04 -0.85 0.53
N TYR A 69 6.36 -0.90 0.42
CA TYR A 69 7.27 -0.14 1.27
C TYR A 69 7.04 1.35 1.07
N GLY A 70 6.89 2.06 2.19
CA GLY A 70 6.73 3.51 2.20
C GLY A 70 5.37 4.00 1.69
N VAL A 71 4.40 3.12 1.43
CA VAL A 71 3.04 3.54 1.03
C VAL A 71 2.13 3.50 2.26
N GLY A 72 1.63 4.66 2.65
CA GLY A 72 0.62 4.81 3.70
C GLY A 72 -0.74 5.08 3.09
N CYS A 73 -1.75 4.30 3.51
CA CYS A 73 -3.12 4.50 3.08
C CYS A 73 -3.99 5.03 4.21
N ASP A 74 -4.98 5.85 3.85
CA ASP A 74 -5.99 6.32 4.78
C ASP A 74 -6.94 5.16 5.17
N PRO A 75 -7.20 4.95 6.46
CA PRO A 75 -7.97 3.81 6.95
C PRO A 75 -9.48 3.96 6.73
N THR A 76 -9.95 5.13 6.31
CA THR A 76 -11.39 5.41 6.10
C THR A 76 -11.82 5.25 4.65
N ASP A 77 -10.99 5.68 3.69
CA ASP A 77 -11.30 5.60 2.27
C ASP A 77 -10.41 4.63 1.47
N GLY A 78 -9.35 4.11 2.08
CA GLY A 78 -8.45 3.14 1.44
C GLY A 78 -7.49 3.73 0.42
N ARG A 79 -7.41 5.07 0.33
CA ARG A 79 -6.57 5.75 -0.66
C ARG A 79 -5.16 5.95 -0.14
N VAL A 80 -4.23 6.03 -1.07
CA VAL A 80 -2.85 6.38 -0.75
C VAL A 80 -2.82 7.83 -0.27
N ALA A 81 -2.44 8.03 0.99
CA ALA A 81 -2.39 9.33 1.65
C ALA A 81 -0.95 9.76 1.98
N ASP A 82 -0.02 8.81 2.09
CA ASP A 82 1.38 9.05 2.39
C ASP A 82 2.30 8.23 1.49
N LEU A 83 3.41 8.85 1.09
CA LEU A 83 4.46 8.20 0.31
C LEU A 83 5.85 8.60 0.83
N SER A 84 6.55 7.64 1.43
CA SER A 84 7.91 7.80 1.96
C SER A 84 8.92 7.05 1.10
N LEU A 85 9.77 7.81 0.40
CA LEU A 85 10.85 7.29 -0.43
C LEU A 85 12.23 7.59 0.18
N ARG A 86 12.32 7.62 1.52
CA ARG A 86 13.58 7.91 2.19
C ARG A 86 14.60 6.84 1.83
N GLY A 87 15.65 7.25 1.13
CA GLY A 87 16.87 6.46 1.02
C GLY A 87 17.67 6.62 2.30
N GLU A 88 18.23 5.52 2.80
CA GLU A 88 19.33 5.59 3.75
C GLU A 88 20.47 6.32 3.04
N ALA A 89 20.61 7.62 3.29
CA ALA A 89 21.81 8.34 2.90
C ALA A 89 22.89 7.80 3.84
N GLU A 90 23.54 6.70 3.46
CA GLU A 90 24.67 6.16 4.22
C GLU A 90 25.59 7.34 4.55
N ASP A 91 25.88 7.49 5.84
CA ASP A 91 26.52 8.62 6.52
C ASP A 91 27.97 8.90 6.08
N ALA A 92 28.28 8.80 4.79
CA ALA A 92 29.58 9.14 4.22
C ALA A 92 29.85 10.65 4.22
N VAL A 93 28.89 11.50 4.59
CA VAL A 93 29.12 12.93 4.78
C VAL A 93 29.87 13.22 6.09
N MET A 94 29.89 12.29 7.05
CA MET A 94 30.60 12.47 8.33
C MET A 94 31.72 11.47 8.60
N ALA A 95 32.17 10.69 7.60
CA ALA A 95 33.46 10.04 7.70
C ALA A 95 34.53 11.12 7.47
N PRO A 96 35.30 11.54 8.51
CA PRO A 96 36.38 12.49 8.26
C PRO A 96 37.38 11.76 7.38
N ALA A 97 37.55 12.24 6.15
CA ALA A 97 38.55 11.74 5.22
C ALA A 97 39.94 11.88 5.85
N GLY A 98 40.41 10.82 6.50
CA GLY A 98 41.82 10.56 6.78
C GLY A 98 42.66 11.69 7.37
N ARG A 99 42.09 12.62 8.16
CA ARG A 99 42.91 13.58 8.91
C ARG A 99 43.20 13.00 10.28
N PRO A 100 44.45 12.58 10.58
CA PRO A 100 44.79 12.27 11.96
C PRO A 100 44.60 13.54 12.79
N ALA A 101 43.75 13.46 13.81
CA ALA A 101 43.60 14.50 14.81
C ALA A 101 44.89 14.56 15.64
N SER A 102 45.91 15.23 15.12
CA SER A 102 47.05 15.67 15.91
C SER A 102 46.65 17.00 16.56
N GLY A 103 46.14 16.90 17.79
CA GLY A 103 45.67 18.04 18.57
C GLY A 103 45.66 17.67 20.04
N VAL A 104 46.85 17.43 20.61
CA VAL A 104 47.03 17.43 22.06
C VAL A 104 46.86 18.87 22.55
N MET A 105 45.82 19.12 23.33
CA MET A 105 45.76 20.29 24.22
C MET A 105 46.01 19.77 25.63
N SER A 106 47.28 19.78 26.02
CA SER A 106 47.65 19.69 27.44
C SER A 106 47.49 21.07 28.04
N GLY A 107 46.51 21.22 28.93
CA GLY A 107 46.33 22.36 29.82
C GLY A 107 46.11 21.84 31.23
#